data_AF-A0A8S8YS12-F1
#
_entry.id   AF-A0A8S8YS12-F1
#
_cell.length_a   1.000
_cell.length_b   1.000
_cell.length_c   1.000
_cell.angle_alpha   90.00
_cell.angle_beta   90.00
_cell.angle_gamma   90.00
#
_symmetry.space_group_name_H-M   'P 1'
#
loop_
_entity.id
_entity.type
_entity.pdbx_description
1 polymer ?
#
loop_
_entity_poly.entity_id
_entity_poly.type
_entity_poly.pdbx_seq_one_letter_code
_entity_poly.pdbx_strand_id
1 'polypeptide(L)'
;MNERAKSRIAILLVTCMLLSGCTGDTDIEEPISEDIPGCMDENAENYNPDATVSDRSCVYAEPEPEGPDVNLDSKSEFCDDVNPHHCMLPFPAPAFLVQDETTMTGYRIDISGEAIPDSGSVESGAFHMLNRLDGYSPSTQIFTTFDVVPDISGLAGHNSIGNSLSDNHEGSID
;
A
#
# COMPACT_ATOMS: atom_id res chain seq x y z
N MET A 1 30.38 46.96 -24.96
CA MET A 1 30.41 45.77 -25.84
C MET A 1 29.46 46.00 -27.01
N ASN A 2 29.93 45.86 -28.25
CA ASN A 2 29.15 46.14 -29.47
C ASN A 2 28.01 45.11 -29.65
N GLU A 3 26.84 45.52 -30.13
CA GLU A 3 25.68 44.63 -30.37
C GLU A 3 26.03 43.47 -31.32
N ARG A 4 26.91 43.72 -32.29
CA ARG A 4 27.46 42.67 -33.16
C ARG A 4 28.32 41.66 -32.40
N ALA A 5 29.02 42.08 -31.35
CA ALA A 5 29.84 41.20 -30.53
C ALA A 5 28.96 40.37 -29.57
N LYS A 6 27.88 40.95 -29.02
CA LYS A 6 26.90 40.21 -28.20
C LYS A 6 26.19 39.14 -29.03
N SER A 7 25.75 39.49 -30.24
CA SER A 7 25.08 38.54 -31.14
C SER A 7 26.01 37.38 -31.56
N ARG A 8 27.30 37.65 -31.82
CA ARG A 8 28.29 36.60 -32.09
C ARG A 8 28.54 35.68 -30.90
N ILE A 9 28.66 36.24 -29.69
CA ILE A 9 28.84 35.45 -28.46
C ILE A 9 27.60 34.58 -28.20
N ALA A 10 26.39 35.13 -28.37
CA ALA A 10 25.14 34.40 -28.20
C ALA A 10 25.03 33.23 -29.18
N ILE A 11 25.34 33.45 -30.46
CA ILE A 11 25.35 32.38 -31.47
C ILE A 11 26.36 31.28 -31.08
N LEU A 12 27.56 31.66 -30.64
CA LEU A 12 28.61 30.72 -30.27
C LEU A 12 28.22 29.87 -29.05
N LEU A 13 27.60 30.49 -28.03
CA LEU A 13 27.09 29.77 -26.85
C LEU A 13 25.95 28.80 -27.20
N VAL A 14 25.01 29.21 -28.07
CA VAL A 14 23.91 28.34 -28.52
C VAL A 14 24.43 27.17 -29.34
N THR A 15 25.43 27.39 -30.21
CA THR A 15 26.06 26.28 -30.95
C THR A 15 26.81 25.32 -30.03
N CYS A 16 27.46 25.81 -28.98
CA CYS A 16 28.12 24.93 -28.00
C CYS A 16 27.11 24.07 -27.22
N MET A 17 25.92 24.60 -26.89
CA MET A 17 24.84 23.84 -26.25
C MET A 17 24.25 22.74 -27.16
N LEU A 18 24.29 22.94 -28.48
CA LEU A 18 23.86 21.95 -29.48
C LEU A 18 24.93 20.89 -29.77
N LEU A 19 26.20 21.16 -29.47
CA LEU A 19 27.33 20.26 -29.66
C LEU A 19 27.63 19.39 -28.42
N SER A 20 26.98 19.64 -27.28
CA SER A 20 26.92 18.71 -26.15
C SER A 20 25.92 17.57 -26.42
N GLY A 21 26.08 16.90 -27.55
CA GLY A 21 25.49 15.59 -27.81
C GLY A 21 26.50 14.52 -27.39
N CYS A 22 26.04 13.55 -26.61
CA CYS A 22 26.84 12.43 -26.13
C CYS A 22 27.42 11.65 -27.32
N THR A 23 28.74 11.69 -27.54
CA THR A 23 29.40 10.65 -28.34
C THR A 23 29.56 9.44 -27.44
N GLY A 24 28.45 8.76 -27.17
CA GLY A 24 28.45 7.42 -26.59
C GLY A 24 28.82 6.43 -27.69
N ASP A 25 30.04 6.57 -28.23
CA ASP A 25 30.67 5.52 -29.00
C ASP A 25 31.44 4.64 -28.01
N THR A 26 30.71 3.69 -27.48
CA THR A 26 31.28 2.44 -27.02
C THR A 26 30.41 1.36 -27.62
N ASP A 27 30.79 0.90 -28.81
CA ASP A 27 30.75 -0.53 -29.12
C ASP A 27 31.64 -1.27 -28.09
N ILE A 28 31.26 -1.21 -26.80
CA ILE A 28 31.58 -2.28 -25.89
C ILE A 28 30.50 -3.30 -26.26
N GLU A 29 30.88 -4.31 -27.03
CA GLU A 29 30.26 -5.61 -26.89
C GLU A 29 30.43 -5.99 -25.42
N GLU A 30 29.52 -5.51 -24.56
CA GLU A 30 29.30 -6.13 -23.27
C GLU A 30 28.96 -7.57 -23.64
N PRO A 31 29.60 -8.57 -23.00
CA PRO A 31 29.14 -9.93 -23.18
C PRO A 31 27.66 -9.88 -22.81
N ILE A 32 26.80 -10.13 -23.80
CA ILE A 32 25.39 -10.38 -23.60
C ILE A 32 25.35 -11.63 -22.70
N SER A 33 25.47 -11.44 -21.39
CA SER A 33 24.94 -12.40 -20.45
C SER A 33 23.45 -12.31 -20.72
N GLU A 34 22.92 -13.34 -21.36
CA GLU A 34 21.49 -13.47 -21.49
C GLU A 34 20.94 -13.48 -20.07
N ASP A 35 20.36 -12.35 -19.65
CA ASP A 35 19.66 -12.28 -18.39
C ASP A 35 18.45 -13.19 -18.52
N ILE A 36 18.42 -14.24 -17.70
CA ILE A 36 17.31 -15.18 -17.66
C ILE A 36 16.36 -14.64 -16.58
N PRO A 37 15.21 -14.04 -16.96
CA PRO A 37 14.23 -13.57 -16.00
C PRO A 37 13.51 -14.74 -15.33
N GLY A 38 13.28 -14.65 -14.03
CA GLY A 38 12.43 -15.59 -13.30
C GLY A 38 12.45 -15.39 -11.79
N CYS A 39 11.72 -16.22 -11.04
CA CYS A 39 11.78 -16.18 -9.58
C CYS A 39 13.11 -16.78 -9.09
N MET A 40 13.88 -16.00 -8.31
CA MET A 40 15.16 -16.42 -7.73
C MET A 40 15.03 -16.97 -6.29
N ASP A 41 13.82 -17.00 -5.73
CA ASP A 41 13.55 -17.45 -4.36
C ASP A 41 13.25 -18.95 -4.33
N GLU A 42 14.07 -19.73 -3.63
CA GLU A 42 13.94 -21.19 -3.50
C GLU A 42 12.68 -21.63 -2.73
N ASN A 43 12.04 -20.71 -1.99
CA ASN A 43 10.81 -20.98 -1.26
C ASN A 43 9.55 -20.69 -2.08
N ALA A 44 9.69 -20.18 -3.30
CA ALA A 44 8.58 -19.95 -4.21
C ALA A 44 8.24 -21.21 -5.03
N GLU A 45 6.97 -21.43 -5.30
CA GLU A 45 6.45 -22.54 -6.11
C GLU A 45 6.94 -22.51 -7.56
N ASN A 46 7.29 -21.33 -8.06
CA ASN A 46 7.79 -21.10 -9.41
C ASN A 46 9.27 -20.69 -9.42
N TYR A 47 10.05 -21.11 -8.42
CA TYR A 47 11.50 -20.96 -8.41
C TYR A 47 12.14 -21.44 -9.73
N ASN A 48 12.97 -20.58 -10.33
CA ASN A 48 13.75 -20.89 -11.51
C ASN A 48 15.25 -20.86 -11.16
N PRO A 49 15.94 -22.01 -11.07
CA PRO A 49 17.36 -22.06 -10.74
C PRO A 49 18.27 -21.44 -11.80
N ASP A 50 17.79 -21.30 -13.03
CA ASP A 50 18.54 -20.66 -14.12
C ASP A 50 18.31 -19.14 -14.16
N ALA A 51 17.43 -18.58 -13.33
CA ALA A 51 17.16 -17.15 -13.31
C ALA A 51 18.37 -16.36 -12.80
N THR A 52 18.88 -15.46 -13.64
CA THR A 52 19.97 -14.54 -13.28
C THR A 52 19.44 -13.17 -12.84
N VAL A 53 18.16 -12.88 -13.15
CA VAL A 53 17.48 -11.62 -12.79
C VAL A 53 16.06 -11.91 -12.31
N SER A 54 15.68 -11.32 -11.17
CA SER A 54 14.32 -11.44 -10.64
C SER A 54 13.32 -10.64 -11.48
N ASP A 55 12.28 -11.30 -11.98
CA ASP A 55 11.15 -10.67 -12.67
C ASP A 55 9.97 -10.34 -11.75
N ARG A 56 10.13 -10.58 -10.44
CA ARG A 56 9.09 -10.41 -9.40
C ARG A 56 7.84 -11.28 -9.62
N SER A 57 7.99 -12.41 -10.32
CA SER A 57 6.88 -13.35 -10.55
C SER A 57 6.68 -14.39 -9.45
N CYS A 58 7.45 -14.36 -8.35
CA CYS A 58 7.43 -15.40 -7.32
C CYS A 58 6.01 -15.67 -6.77
N VAL A 59 5.60 -16.93 -6.80
CA VAL A 59 4.34 -17.45 -6.26
C VAL A 59 4.67 -18.24 -5.01
N TYR A 60 4.01 -17.93 -3.90
CA TYR A 60 4.21 -18.63 -2.63
C TYR A 60 2.94 -19.41 -2.31
N ALA A 61 3.11 -20.62 -1.77
CA ALA A 61 2.00 -21.39 -1.25
C ALA A 61 1.28 -20.57 -0.18
N GLU A 62 -0.03 -20.34 -0.35
CA GLU A 62 -0.83 -19.77 0.71
C GLU A 62 -0.82 -20.76 1.89
N PRO A 63 -0.50 -20.32 3.13
CA PRO A 63 -0.60 -21.20 4.27
C PRO A 63 -2.05 -21.71 4.36
N GLU A 64 -2.23 -23.03 4.45
CA GLU A 64 -3.54 -23.59 4.77
C GLU A 64 -4.03 -22.93 6.08
N PRO A 65 -5.30 -22.52 6.16
CA PRO A 65 -5.81 -21.86 7.36
C PRO A 65 -5.81 -22.86 8.52
N GLU A 66 -4.72 -22.90 9.28
CA GLU A 66 -4.64 -23.57 10.58
C GLU A 66 -5.37 -22.72 11.63
N GLY A 67 -6.68 -22.58 11.46
CA GLY A 67 -7.55 -21.91 12.40
C GLY A 67 -8.90 -22.61 12.46
N PRO A 68 -9.60 -22.59 13.60
CA PRO A 68 -11.02 -22.89 13.56
C PRO A 68 -11.65 -21.99 12.51
N ASP A 69 -12.47 -22.54 11.61
CA ASP A 69 -13.35 -21.75 10.74
C ASP A 69 -14.01 -20.71 11.65
N VAL A 70 -13.57 -19.47 11.54
CA VAL A 70 -14.24 -18.35 12.20
C VAL A 70 -15.50 -18.23 11.39
N ASN A 71 -16.54 -18.96 11.81
CA ASN A 71 -17.86 -18.78 11.26
C ASN A 71 -18.30 -17.40 11.70
N LEU A 72 -17.89 -16.41 10.92
CA LEU A 72 -18.45 -15.07 10.90
C LEU A 72 -19.86 -15.25 10.33
N ASP A 73 -20.74 -15.84 11.13
CA ASP A 73 -22.17 -15.85 10.86
C ASP A 73 -22.54 -14.38 10.71
N SER A 74 -22.69 -13.93 9.46
CA SER A 74 -22.76 -12.51 9.18
C SER A 74 -23.95 -11.93 9.92
N LYS A 75 -23.68 -11.13 10.95
CA LYS A 75 -24.71 -10.63 11.86
C LYS A 75 -25.54 -9.55 11.17
N SER A 76 -25.04 -8.98 10.09
CA SER A 76 -25.67 -7.92 9.31
C SER A 76 -24.98 -7.75 7.95
N GLU A 77 -25.76 -7.60 6.88
CA GLU A 77 -25.27 -7.25 5.53
C GLU A 77 -24.53 -5.90 5.51
N PHE A 78 -24.76 -5.06 6.52
CA PHE A 78 -24.22 -3.71 6.59
C PHE A 78 -22.99 -3.58 7.50
N CYS A 79 -22.56 -4.65 8.18
CA CYS A 79 -21.53 -4.58 9.21
C CYS A 79 -20.38 -5.53 8.96
N ASP A 80 -19.19 -5.12 9.42
CA ASP A 80 -18.03 -6.01 9.47
C ASP A 80 -18.14 -6.92 10.70
N ASP A 81 -18.01 -8.23 10.51
CA ASP A 81 -18.19 -9.22 11.58
C ASP A 81 -16.93 -9.38 12.47
N VAL A 82 -15.81 -8.73 12.14
CA VAL A 82 -14.56 -8.83 12.91
C VAL A 82 -14.68 -8.14 14.27
N ASN A 83 -15.47 -7.07 14.39
CA ASN A 83 -15.79 -6.47 15.68
C ASN A 83 -17.30 -6.55 15.97
N PRO A 84 -17.73 -7.46 16.87
CA PRO A 84 -19.14 -7.69 17.12
C PRO A 84 -19.82 -6.60 17.96
N HIS A 85 -19.08 -5.60 18.47
CA HIS A 85 -19.62 -4.58 19.37
C HIS A 85 -20.31 -3.45 18.62
N HIS A 86 -19.72 -2.99 17.51
CA HIS A 86 -20.18 -1.83 16.77
C HIS A 86 -19.91 -2.02 15.28
N CYS A 87 -20.96 -1.86 14.47
CA CYS A 87 -20.94 -2.09 13.03
C CYS A 87 -19.83 -1.33 12.28
N MET A 88 -19.59 -0.07 12.63
CA MET A 88 -18.53 0.76 12.05
C MET A 88 -17.12 0.35 12.48
N LEU A 89 -16.97 -0.61 13.39
CA LEU A 89 -15.69 -1.09 13.88
C LEU A 89 -15.43 -2.50 13.32
N PRO A 90 -14.16 -2.85 13.06
CA PRO A 90 -13.02 -1.95 13.07
C PRO A 90 -13.13 -0.88 11.97
N PHE A 91 -12.72 0.35 12.26
CA PHE A 91 -12.63 1.41 11.24
C PHE A 91 -11.17 1.71 10.96
N PRO A 92 -10.71 1.75 9.70
CA PRO A 92 -11.44 1.38 8.49
C PRO A 92 -11.59 -0.13 8.31
N ALA A 93 -12.67 -0.58 7.65
CA ALA A 93 -12.90 -1.98 7.30
C ALA A 93 -13.14 -2.15 5.80
N PRO A 94 -12.66 -3.25 5.18
CA PRO A 94 -12.91 -3.57 3.78
C PRO A 94 -14.39 -3.89 3.49
N ALA A 95 -15.18 -4.27 4.50
CA ALA A 95 -16.62 -4.52 4.35
C ALA A 95 -17.41 -3.32 3.79
N PHE A 96 -16.88 -2.10 3.95
CA PHE A 96 -17.48 -0.87 3.41
C PHE A 96 -16.96 -0.48 2.03
N LEU A 97 -16.18 -1.34 1.37
CA LEU A 97 -15.68 -1.09 0.02
C LEU A 97 -16.52 -1.85 -1.00
N VAL A 98 -17.10 -1.11 -1.94
CA VAL A 98 -17.77 -1.66 -3.11
C VAL A 98 -16.87 -1.49 -4.33
N GLN A 99 -16.89 -2.47 -5.24
CA GLN A 99 -16.13 -2.38 -6.49
C GLN A 99 -16.69 -1.24 -7.35
N ASP A 100 -15.81 -0.35 -7.80
CA ASP A 100 -16.14 0.77 -8.68
C ASP A 100 -15.00 1.02 -9.66
N GLU A 101 -15.15 0.51 -10.88
CA GLU A 101 -14.19 0.66 -11.98
C GLU A 101 -14.00 2.11 -12.44
N THR A 102 -14.86 3.05 -12.00
CA THR A 102 -14.71 4.48 -12.32
C THR A 102 -13.70 5.18 -11.42
N THR A 103 -13.27 4.54 -10.34
CA THR A 103 -12.27 5.06 -9.40
C THR A 103 -10.86 4.60 -9.74
N MET A 104 -9.83 5.30 -9.25
CA MET A 104 -8.44 4.93 -9.53
C MET A 104 -8.01 3.65 -8.80
N THR A 105 -8.59 3.37 -7.64
CA THR A 105 -8.29 2.19 -6.82
C THR A 105 -9.11 0.97 -7.23
N GLY A 106 -10.16 1.15 -8.03
CA GLY A 106 -11.15 0.12 -8.35
C GLY A 106 -12.21 -0.09 -7.26
N TYR A 107 -12.21 0.73 -6.21
CA TYR A 107 -13.14 0.65 -5.08
C TYR A 107 -13.69 2.02 -4.71
N ARG A 108 -14.91 2.03 -4.15
CA ARG A 108 -15.53 3.19 -3.53
C ARG A 108 -15.98 2.82 -2.12
N ILE A 109 -15.86 3.75 -1.19
CA ILE A 109 -16.47 3.58 0.14
C ILE A 109 -18.00 3.68 0.00
N ASP A 110 -18.73 2.74 0.58
CA ASP A 110 -20.18 2.79 0.70
C ASP A 110 -20.62 2.39 2.12
N ILE A 111 -20.74 3.40 2.98
CA ILE A 111 -21.26 3.23 4.34
C ILE A 111 -22.74 3.60 4.33
N SER A 112 -23.58 2.58 4.50
CA SER A 112 -25.03 2.76 4.61
C SER A 112 -25.42 3.43 5.93
N GLY A 113 -26.63 4.02 5.98
CA GLY A 113 -27.17 4.61 7.21
C GLY A 113 -27.28 3.59 8.35
N GLU A 114 -27.69 2.37 8.01
CA GLU A 114 -27.88 1.22 8.88
C GLU A 114 -26.57 0.77 9.55
N ALA A 115 -25.43 1.06 8.93
CA ALA A 115 -24.13 0.75 9.51
C ALA A 115 -23.73 1.74 10.62
N ILE A 116 -24.33 2.93 10.64
CA ILE A 116 -23.92 4.02 11.53
C ILE A 116 -24.70 3.90 12.84
N PRO A 117 -24.02 3.79 13.99
CA PRO A 117 -24.71 3.71 15.28
C PRO A 117 -25.53 4.98 15.54
N ASP A 118 -26.81 4.79 15.83
CA ASP A 118 -27.70 5.90 16.17
C ASP A 118 -27.25 6.61 17.44
N SER A 119 -27.23 7.94 17.36
CA SER A 119 -27.02 8.82 18.51
C SER A 119 -28.19 8.86 19.50
N GLY A 120 -29.24 8.06 19.25
CA GLY A 120 -30.50 8.02 20.02
C GLY A 120 -31.39 9.25 19.87
N SER A 121 -30.97 10.25 19.09
CA SER A 121 -31.69 11.53 18.90
C SER A 121 -32.28 11.67 17.50
N VAL A 122 -31.63 11.08 16.49
CA VAL A 122 -32.02 11.06 15.08
C VAL A 122 -31.48 9.77 14.47
N GLU A 123 -32.22 9.20 13.52
CA GLU A 123 -31.75 8.09 12.68
C GLU A 123 -30.55 8.53 11.84
N SER A 124 -29.53 7.69 11.81
CA SER A 124 -28.28 7.98 11.12
C SER A 124 -28.45 7.77 9.62
N GLY A 125 -28.26 8.85 8.85
CA GLY A 125 -28.23 8.78 7.39
C GLY A 125 -26.85 8.37 6.86
N ALA A 126 -26.78 7.98 5.59
CA ALA A 126 -25.53 7.57 4.92
C ALA A 126 -24.41 8.62 5.05
N PHE A 127 -23.16 8.13 5.16
CA PHE A 127 -21.99 8.98 5.41
C PHE A 127 -21.44 9.60 4.12
N HIS A 128 -22.19 10.50 3.48
CA HIS A 128 -21.85 11.06 2.17
C HIS A 128 -20.44 11.66 2.05
N MET A 129 -19.87 12.15 3.16
CA MET A 129 -18.49 12.67 3.20
C MET A 129 -17.46 11.57 2.92
N LEU A 130 -17.67 10.36 3.44
CA LEU A 130 -16.78 9.22 3.23
C LEU A 130 -17.13 8.46 1.96
N ASN A 131 -18.42 8.33 1.60
CA ASN A 131 -18.82 7.55 0.42
C ASN A 131 -18.37 8.16 -0.93
N ARG A 132 -17.81 9.37 -0.90
CA ARG A 132 -17.16 9.99 -2.06
C ARG A 132 -15.75 9.44 -2.32
N LEU A 133 -15.10 8.86 -1.31
CA LEU A 133 -13.72 8.41 -1.38
C LEU A 133 -13.61 7.08 -2.13
N ASP A 134 -12.47 6.88 -2.78
CA ASP A 134 -12.10 5.68 -3.51
C ASP A 134 -11.31 4.68 -2.65
N GLY A 135 -11.68 4.56 -1.38
CA GLY A 135 -11.05 3.67 -0.41
C GLY A 135 -10.40 4.39 0.76
N TYR A 136 -9.64 3.63 1.56
CA TYR A 136 -8.99 4.12 2.77
C TYR A 136 -7.50 4.34 2.55
N SER A 137 -6.95 5.39 3.18
CA SER A 137 -5.51 5.60 3.17
C SER A 137 -4.81 4.52 4.02
N PRO A 138 -3.68 3.95 3.57
CA PRO A 138 -2.85 3.06 4.38
C PRO A 138 -2.33 3.71 5.68
N SER A 139 -2.28 5.04 5.74
CA SER A 139 -1.90 5.78 6.95
C SER A 139 -3.07 6.06 7.89
N THR A 140 -4.28 5.60 7.58
CA THR A 140 -5.46 5.81 8.44
C THR A 140 -5.29 5.02 9.73
N GLN A 141 -5.51 5.67 10.86
CA GLN A 141 -5.46 4.99 12.15
C GLN A 141 -6.61 3.98 12.26
N ILE A 142 -6.28 2.77 12.72
CA ILE A 142 -7.27 1.74 13.01
C ILE A 142 -7.91 2.03 14.37
N PHE A 143 -9.23 2.01 14.40
CA PHE A 143 -10.04 2.13 15.59
C PHE A 143 -10.88 0.86 15.76
N THR A 144 -10.80 0.24 16.93
CA THR A 144 -11.54 -0.98 17.27
C THR A 144 -11.80 -1.01 18.77
N THR A 145 -12.61 -1.94 19.22
CA THR A 145 -12.91 -2.18 20.63
C THR A 145 -12.58 -3.62 21.01
N PHE A 146 -12.38 -3.83 22.30
CA PHE A 146 -12.12 -5.12 22.89
C PHE A 146 -13.09 -5.34 24.06
N ASP A 147 -13.47 -6.58 24.32
CA ASP A 147 -14.24 -6.97 25.51
C ASP A 147 -13.54 -6.58 26.82
N VAL A 148 -12.21 -6.63 26.82
CA VAL A 148 -11.34 -6.36 27.96
C VAL A 148 -10.26 -5.39 27.53
N VAL A 149 -9.90 -4.45 28.42
CA VAL A 149 -8.80 -3.51 28.17
C VAL A 149 -7.51 -4.32 27.96
N PRO A 150 -6.86 -4.21 26.78
CA PRO A 150 -5.62 -4.93 26.53
C PRO A 150 -4.48 -4.39 27.42
N ASP A 151 -3.58 -5.27 27.84
CA ASP A 151 -2.36 -4.84 28.52
C ASP A 151 -1.41 -4.22 27.50
N ILE A 152 -1.23 -2.90 27.60
CA ILE A 152 -0.38 -2.12 26.70
C ILE A 152 1.00 -1.82 27.28
N SER A 153 1.37 -2.42 28.42
CA SER A 153 2.62 -2.11 29.11
C SER A 153 3.88 -2.41 28.28
N GLY A 154 3.80 -3.36 27.35
CA GLY A 154 4.87 -3.73 26.42
C GLY A 154 4.92 -2.92 25.11
N LEU A 155 3.88 -2.14 24.81
CA LEU A 155 3.84 -1.36 23.57
C LEU A 155 4.76 -0.15 23.63
N ALA A 156 5.46 0.11 22.53
CA ALA A 156 6.25 1.30 22.38
C ALA A 156 5.36 2.55 22.31
N GLY A 157 5.51 3.45 23.27
CA GLY A 157 4.80 4.73 23.31
C GLY A 157 5.60 5.86 22.68
N HIS A 158 4.99 7.04 22.58
CA HIS A 158 5.65 8.23 22.01
C HIS A 158 6.95 8.62 22.75
N ASN A 159 7.00 8.39 24.07
CA ASN A 159 8.18 8.68 24.90
C ASN A 159 9.20 7.53 24.94
N SER A 160 8.85 6.36 24.38
CA SER A 160 9.66 5.14 24.40
C SER A 160 9.76 4.51 23.01
N ILE A 161 9.82 5.35 21.97
CA ILE A 161 9.82 4.90 20.56
C ILE A 161 10.98 3.96 20.23
N GLY A 162 12.10 4.05 20.96
CA GLY A 162 13.23 3.13 20.81
C GLY A 162 12.89 1.67 21.10
N ASN A 163 11.83 1.40 21.89
CA ASN A 163 11.37 0.04 22.17
C ASN A 163 10.80 -0.64 20.92
N SER A 164 10.28 0.12 19.95
CA SER A 164 9.81 -0.42 18.66
C SER A 164 10.93 -1.03 17.82
N LEU A 165 12.19 -0.70 18.12
CA LEU A 165 13.37 -1.15 17.38
C LEU A 165 14.09 -2.31 18.08
N SER A 166 13.56 -2.79 19.21
CA SER A 166 14.17 -3.91 19.92
C SER A 166 13.83 -5.23 19.26
N ASP A 167 14.81 -6.14 19.19
CA ASP A 167 14.67 -7.47 18.57
C ASP A 167 13.54 -8.33 19.17
N ASN A 168 13.05 -7.98 20.37
CA ASN A 168 11.96 -8.66 21.07
C ASN A 168 10.63 -7.88 21.04
N HIS A 169 10.49 -6.84 20.22
CA HIS A 169 9.21 -6.16 20.04
C HIS A 169 8.29 -7.04 19.18
N GLU A 170 7.04 -7.27 19.60
CA GLU A 170 6.04 -8.17 18.98
C GLU A 170 5.55 -7.73 17.56
N GLY A 171 6.41 -7.10 16.77
CA GLY A 171 6.18 -6.78 15.36
C GLY A 171 7.43 -6.84 14.49
N SER A 172 8.55 -7.36 15.00
CA SER A 172 9.72 -7.68 14.18
C SER A 172 9.46 -8.98 13.44
N ILE A 173 9.12 -8.87 12.15
CA ILE A 173 9.09 -10.01 11.23
C ILE A 173 10.55 -10.29 10.89
N ASP A 174 11.11 -11.35 11.47
CA ASP A 174 12.29 -12.02 10.93
C ASP A 174 11.91 -12.80 9.65
#